data_AF-A0A067BWV4-F1
#
_entry.id   AF-A0A067BWV4-F1
#
_cell.length_a   1.000
_cell.length_b   1.000
_cell.length_c   1.000
_cell.angle_alpha   90.00
_cell.angle_beta   90.00
_cell.angle_gamma   90.00
#
_symmetry.space_group_name_H-M   'P 1'
#
loop_
_entity.id
_entity.type
_entity.pdbx_description
1 polymer ?
#
loop_
_entity_poly.entity_id
_entity_poly.type
_entity_poly.pdbx_seq_one_letter_code
_entity_poly.pdbx_strand_id
1 'polypeptide(L)'
;MLNVTKLLALLASVVAAAQCGNQASIEIAVKTPLHVVSHGEAAFSQIVQRTGATFAAPHFKSINVPANGKLTITSLDGKDAVVFKGGESATNVRADWLSGAGVVVAYEAPTYVKQASPVFEIDEVAFGKPPSPLEALCGADQSQPAACFASDVAKTKSGKSVARLIIGGQIPCTGWLVGSEGHMLTNNHCIKTADAAKDVQLACKGEIVATSATFLATSPSSDFTLVKLNVKDGVDLTKYGYLQVRLDGPKLNETIHILGHAAGWPKRFAVSTLDGPGTVTNTSFQSRCQADEFAYRLDTQGGNSGSPVISTDENVVVGLHNCGGCPDGDNAGIKINKVFDILKAQNIVIKDAIASTKPAC
;
A
#
# COMPACT_ATOMS: atom_id res chain seq x y z
N MET A 1 7.06 56.59 53.96
CA MET A 1 7.92 55.45 53.60
C MET A 1 7.17 54.62 52.58
N LEU A 2 7.61 54.68 51.33
CA LEU A 2 6.96 54.05 50.17
C LEU A 2 7.34 52.57 50.08
N ASN A 3 6.37 51.73 49.74
CA ASN A 3 6.51 50.29 49.58
C ASN A 3 6.34 49.93 48.09
N VAL A 4 7.42 49.52 47.43
CA VAL A 4 7.39 49.02 46.04
C VAL A 4 8.49 47.97 45.90
N THR A 5 8.14 46.70 45.71
CA THR A 5 8.74 45.91 44.62
C THR A 5 7.90 44.69 44.22
N LYS A 6 7.62 44.68 42.91
CA LYS A 6 7.06 43.66 42.04
C LYS A 6 7.59 42.24 42.32
N LEU A 7 6.70 41.27 42.38
CA LEU A 7 7.05 39.86 42.11
C LEU A 7 6.46 39.47 40.75
N LEU A 8 7.37 39.23 39.81
CA LEU A 8 7.10 38.76 38.44
C LEU A 8 6.48 37.37 38.46
N ALA A 9 5.48 37.19 37.60
CA ALA A 9 4.90 35.90 37.25
C ALA A 9 5.95 34.97 36.61
N LEU A 10 6.12 33.77 37.16
CA LEU A 10 6.68 32.63 36.44
C LEU A 10 5.52 31.72 36.03
N LEU A 11 5.06 31.89 34.80
CA LEU A 11 4.32 30.86 34.06
C LEU A 11 5.32 29.75 33.73
N ALA A 12 5.25 28.64 34.46
CA ALA A 12 5.90 27.41 34.03
C ALA A 12 5.19 26.92 32.77
N SER A 13 5.85 27.07 31.62
CA SER A 13 5.42 26.52 30.35
C SER A 13 5.36 25.01 30.45
N VAL A 14 4.15 24.49 30.53
CA VAL A 14 3.86 23.07 30.32
C VAL A 14 4.36 22.74 28.93
N VAL A 15 5.36 21.87 28.86
CA VAL A 15 5.89 21.30 27.63
C VAL A 15 4.71 20.61 26.94
N ALA A 16 4.21 21.20 25.86
CA ALA A 16 3.31 20.52 24.95
C ALA A 16 4.10 19.37 24.35
N ALA A 17 3.88 18.16 24.87
CA ALA A 17 4.30 16.94 24.21
C ALA A 17 3.76 17.01 22.78
N ALA A 18 4.66 17.00 21.81
CA ALA A 18 4.32 16.90 20.40
C ALA A 18 3.48 15.62 20.23
N GLN A 19 2.17 15.78 20.10
CA GLN A 19 1.33 14.75 19.55
C GLN A 19 1.77 14.60 18.09
N CYS A 20 2.66 13.65 17.82
CA CYS A 20 2.68 12.99 16.52
C CYS A 20 1.27 12.48 16.31
N GLY A 21 0.46 13.23 15.55
CA GLY A 21 -0.82 12.74 15.08
C GLY A 21 -0.52 11.47 14.31
N ASN A 22 -0.95 10.31 14.84
CA ASN A 22 -1.06 9.11 14.03
C ASN A 22 -1.94 9.51 12.84
N GLN A 23 -1.33 9.71 11.68
CA GLN A 23 -2.08 9.88 10.43
C GLN A 23 -2.90 8.59 10.28
N ALA A 24 -4.19 8.68 10.61
CA ALA A 24 -5.07 7.52 10.58
C ALA A 24 -5.21 7.10 9.12
N SER A 25 -4.68 5.93 8.78
CA SER A 25 -4.83 5.36 7.45
C SER A 25 -6.31 5.28 7.09
N ILE A 26 -6.67 5.63 5.86
CA ILE A 26 -8.04 5.39 5.36
C ILE A 26 -8.29 3.88 5.46
N GLU A 27 -9.31 3.47 6.21
CA GLU A 27 -9.78 2.10 6.11
C GLU A 27 -10.80 2.02 4.97
N ILE A 28 -10.66 1.07 4.07
CA ILE A 28 -11.61 0.79 2.98
C ILE A 28 -12.38 -0.52 3.18
N ALA A 29 -12.23 -1.15 4.34
CA ALA A 29 -13.06 -2.29 4.73
C ALA A 29 -13.26 -2.34 6.24
N VAL A 30 -14.18 -3.19 6.67
CA VAL A 30 -14.44 -3.51 8.07
C VAL A 30 -14.18 -5.01 8.27
N LYS A 31 -13.26 -5.33 9.17
CA LYS A 31 -13.03 -6.69 9.66
C LYS A 31 -14.18 -7.15 10.53
N THR A 32 -14.74 -8.29 10.19
CA THR A 32 -15.87 -8.90 10.89
C THR A 32 -15.43 -10.28 11.36
N PRO A 33 -15.33 -10.53 12.68
CA PRO A 33 -15.05 -11.86 13.20
C PRO A 33 -16.07 -12.86 12.67
N LEU A 34 -15.60 -14.05 12.29
CA LEU A 34 -16.43 -15.12 11.77
C LEU A 34 -15.80 -16.45 12.18
N HIS A 35 -16.55 -17.38 12.76
CA HIS A 35 -16.01 -18.70 13.08
C HIS A 35 -16.69 -19.77 12.23
N VAL A 36 -15.98 -20.26 11.21
CA VAL A 36 -16.46 -21.35 10.35
C VAL A 36 -15.36 -22.40 10.24
N VAL A 37 -15.71 -23.64 10.56
CA VAL A 37 -14.79 -24.79 10.57
C VAL A 37 -15.42 -25.94 9.81
N SER A 38 -14.63 -26.63 8.97
CA SER A 38 -15.03 -27.90 8.36
C SER A 38 -13.92 -28.93 8.54
N HIS A 39 -14.30 -30.16 8.90
CA HIS A 39 -13.39 -31.31 8.93
C HIS A 39 -13.55 -32.20 7.67
N GLY A 40 -14.29 -31.75 6.65
CA GLY A 40 -14.44 -32.45 5.38
C GLY A 40 -15.30 -33.72 5.43
N GLU A 41 -16.09 -33.91 6.49
CA GLU A 41 -16.99 -35.06 6.66
C GLU A 41 -18.23 -35.03 5.74
N ALA A 42 -18.50 -33.90 5.09
CA ALA A 42 -19.56 -33.73 4.10
C ALA A 42 -19.21 -32.58 3.13
N ALA A 43 -19.99 -32.46 2.06
CA ALA A 43 -19.98 -31.26 1.23
C ALA A 43 -20.34 -30.04 2.10
N PHE A 44 -19.67 -28.91 1.84
CA PHE A 44 -19.92 -27.67 2.56
C PHE A 44 -20.23 -26.55 1.58
N SER A 45 -21.21 -25.71 1.93
CA SER A 45 -21.49 -24.46 1.21
C SER A 45 -22.11 -23.46 2.18
N GLN A 46 -21.49 -22.29 2.32
CA GLN A 46 -22.01 -21.21 3.16
C GLN A 46 -21.82 -19.85 2.49
N ILE A 47 -22.88 -19.05 2.51
CA ILE A 47 -22.83 -17.64 2.11
C ILE A 47 -22.34 -16.80 3.30
N VAL A 48 -21.36 -15.95 3.03
CA VAL A 48 -20.83 -14.96 3.95
C VAL A 48 -20.93 -13.59 3.29
N GLN A 49 -21.81 -12.72 3.81
CA GLN A 49 -22.15 -11.46 3.15
C GLN A 49 -22.41 -10.32 4.14
N ARG A 50 -22.27 -9.09 3.64
CA ARG A 50 -22.61 -7.86 4.33
C ARG A 50 -23.25 -6.88 3.36
N THR A 51 -24.45 -6.41 3.68
CA THR A 51 -25.17 -5.42 2.87
C THR A 51 -24.32 -4.16 2.66
N GLY A 52 -24.26 -3.69 1.41
CA GLY A 52 -23.49 -2.49 1.03
C GLY A 52 -21.98 -2.71 0.92
N ALA A 53 -21.49 -3.94 1.13
CA ALA A 53 -20.08 -4.23 0.91
C ALA A 53 -19.72 -4.20 -0.59
N THR A 54 -18.54 -3.66 -0.89
CA THR A 54 -18.03 -3.55 -2.26
C THR A 54 -17.16 -4.74 -2.67
N PHE A 55 -16.61 -5.46 -1.69
CA PHE A 55 -15.91 -6.73 -1.84
C PHE A 55 -15.97 -7.52 -0.52
N ALA A 56 -15.60 -8.81 -0.57
CA ALA A 56 -15.36 -9.63 0.61
C ALA A 56 -14.04 -10.42 0.48
N ALA A 57 -13.32 -10.55 1.59
CA ALA A 57 -12.01 -11.20 1.66
C ALA A 57 -11.86 -12.01 2.96
N PRO A 58 -12.22 -13.31 2.94
CA PRO A 58 -12.08 -14.19 4.08
C PRO A 58 -10.62 -14.40 4.49
N HIS A 59 -10.36 -14.38 5.79
CA HIS A 59 -9.12 -14.83 6.40
C HIS A 59 -9.30 -16.25 6.91
N PHE A 60 -8.33 -17.09 6.59
CA PHE A 60 -8.24 -18.47 7.04
C PHE A 60 -7.13 -18.57 8.07
N LYS A 61 -7.50 -18.96 9.27
CA LYS A 61 -6.55 -19.38 10.29
C LYS A 61 -5.79 -20.63 9.82
N SER A 62 -6.48 -21.57 9.17
CA SER A 62 -5.85 -22.71 8.51
C SER A 62 -6.61 -23.20 7.28
N ILE A 63 -5.86 -23.76 6.33
CA ILE A 63 -6.33 -24.47 5.14
C ILE A 63 -5.48 -25.74 5.05
N ASN A 64 -6.12 -26.90 4.91
CA ASN A 64 -5.50 -28.21 4.74
C ASN A 64 -6.38 -29.03 3.79
N VAL A 65 -6.39 -28.69 2.51
CA VAL A 65 -7.28 -29.36 1.54
C VAL A 65 -6.76 -30.78 1.29
N PRO A 66 -7.56 -31.84 1.55
CA PRO A 66 -7.15 -33.21 1.24
C PRO A 66 -6.82 -33.38 -0.24
N ALA A 67 -5.95 -34.33 -0.61
CA ALA A 67 -5.47 -34.49 -1.99
C ALA A 67 -6.58 -34.63 -3.05
N ASN A 68 -7.74 -35.18 -2.67
CA ASN A 68 -8.92 -35.35 -3.52
C ASN A 68 -9.98 -34.24 -3.35
N GLY A 69 -9.74 -33.26 -2.46
CA GLY A 69 -10.68 -32.20 -2.16
C GLY A 69 -10.42 -30.92 -2.96
N LYS A 70 -11.38 -30.01 -2.88
CA LYS A 70 -11.30 -28.66 -3.46
C LYS A 70 -12.04 -27.68 -2.56
N LEU A 71 -11.36 -26.63 -2.14
CA LEU A 71 -11.97 -25.49 -1.44
C LEU A 71 -12.07 -24.32 -2.44
N THR A 72 -13.29 -23.80 -2.62
CA THR A 72 -13.57 -22.70 -3.53
C THR A 72 -14.24 -21.57 -2.76
N ILE A 73 -13.78 -20.34 -2.99
CA ILE A 73 -14.42 -19.12 -2.52
C ILE A 73 -14.86 -18.37 -3.77
N THR A 74 -16.16 -18.11 -3.90
CA THR A 74 -16.74 -17.51 -5.11
C THR A 74 -17.49 -16.24 -4.75
N SER A 75 -17.41 -15.18 -5.56
CA SER A 75 -18.30 -14.02 -5.41
C SER A 75 -19.77 -14.44 -5.56
N LEU A 76 -20.71 -13.72 -4.92
CA LEU A 76 -22.14 -14.09 -5.00
C LEU A 76 -22.70 -14.10 -6.43
N ASP A 77 -22.08 -13.34 -7.35
CA ASP A 77 -22.46 -13.30 -8.76
C ASP A 77 -21.71 -14.32 -9.64
N GLY A 78 -20.84 -15.13 -9.04
CA GLY A 78 -20.08 -16.17 -9.74
C GLY A 78 -18.93 -15.68 -10.62
N LYS A 79 -18.64 -14.36 -10.65
CA LYS A 79 -17.65 -13.78 -11.58
C LYS A 79 -16.21 -13.93 -11.13
N ASP A 80 -15.96 -13.95 -9.83
CA ASP A 80 -14.64 -14.09 -9.24
C ASP A 80 -14.60 -15.35 -8.38
N ALA A 81 -13.46 -16.06 -8.41
CA ALA A 81 -13.25 -17.23 -7.56
C ALA A 81 -11.78 -17.40 -7.18
N VAL A 82 -11.55 -17.88 -5.96
CA VAL A 82 -10.28 -18.39 -5.46
C VAL A 82 -10.43 -19.88 -5.20
N VAL A 83 -9.48 -20.68 -5.68
CA VAL A 83 -9.52 -22.14 -5.54
C VAL A 83 -8.23 -22.59 -4.86
N PHE A 84 -8.38 -23.30 -3.74
CA PHE A 84 -7.32 -24.08 -3.12
C PHE A 84 -7.49 -25.54 -3.54
N LYS A 85 -6.50 -26.09 -4.25
CA LYS A 85 -6.55 -27.46 -4.79
C LYS A 85 -6.19 -28.48 -3.73
N GLY A 86 -6.53 -29.73 -4.00
CA GLY A 86 -6.16 -30.84 -3.13
C GLY A 86 -4.65 -30.96 -2.91
N GLY A 87 -4.26 -31.13 -1.65
CA GLY A 87 -2.87 -31.17 -1.21
C GLY A 87 -2.31 -29.81 -0.79
N GLU A 88 -3.02 -28.70 -1.05
CA GLU A 88 -2.60 -27.39 -0.59
C GLU A 88 -2.84 -27.22 0.92
N SER A 89 -1.86 -26.62 1.59
CA SER A 89 -1.96 -26.22 2.99
C SER A 89 -1.45 -24.80 3.18
N ALA A 90 -2.16 -24.02 3.99
CA ALA A 90 -1.76 -22.67 4.35
C ALA A 90 -2.25 -22.33 5.76
N THR A 91 -1.53 -21.43 6.43
CA THR A 91 -1.90 -20.93 7.76
C THR A 91 -1.87 -19.43 7.76
N ASN A 92 -2.82 -18.80 8.44
CA ASN A 92 -2.92 -17.34 8.57
C ASN A 92 -2.85 -16.64 7.20
N VAL A 93 -3.74 -17.05 6.30
CA VAL A 93 -3.79 -16.60 4.90
C VAL A 93 -5.13 -15.93 4.62
N ARG A 94 -5.10 -14.80 3.92
CA ARG A 94 -6.32 -14.18 3.40
C ARG A 94 -6.53 -14.59 1.95
N ALA A 95 -7.77 -14.96 1.61
CA ALA A 95 -8.14 -15.15 0.22
C ALA A 95 -8.10 -13.81 -0.54
N ASP A 96 -7.90 -13.87 -1.85
CA ASP A 96 -8.05 -12.71 -2.72
C ASP A 96 -9.44 -12.07 -2.53
N TRP A 97 -9.54 -10.78 -2.83
CA TRP A 97 -10.82 -10.08 -2.74
C TRP A 97 -11.75 -10.48 -3.86
N LEU A 98 -12.98 -10.83 -3.47
CA LEU A 98 -14.04 -11.16 -4.41
C LEU A 98 -15.02 -10.00 -4.47
N SER A 99 -15.38 -9.59 -5.68
CA SER A 99 -16.24 -8.42 -5.87
C SER A 99 -17.65 -8.66 -5.32
N GLY A 100 -18.27 -7.57 -4.87
CA GLY A 100 -19.66 -7.58 -4.41
C GLY A 100 -19.82 -7.76 -2.90
N ALA A 101 -21.07 -7.98 -2.50
CA ALA A 101 -21.49 -7.89 -1.11
C ALA A 101 -21.10 -9.10 -0.24
N GLY A 102 -20.48 -10.13 -0.81
CA GLY A 102 -20.18 -11.36 -0.10
C GLY A 102 -19.58 -12.44 -0.98
N VAL A 103 -19.42 -13.61 -0.39
CA VAL A 103 -18.85 -14.80 -1.02
C VAL A 103 -19.61 -16.06 -0.62
N VAL A 104 -19.51 -17.08 -1.47
CA VAL A 104 -19.84 -18.47 -1.16
C VAL A 104 -18.54 -19.20 -0.84
N VAL A 105 -18.42 -19.78 0.35
CA VAL A 105 -17.34 -20.70 0.71
C VAL A 105 -17.85 -22.11 0.51
N ALA A 106 -17.19 -22.89 -0.35
CA ALA A 106 -17.60 -24.24 -0.70
C ALA A 106 -16.44 -25.24 -0.62
N TYR A 107 -16.69 -26.40 -0.01
CA TYR A 107 -15.77 -27.54 -0.03
C TYR A 107 -16.45 -28.75 -0.68
N GLU A 108 -15.75 -29.33 -1.65
CA GLU A 108 -16.21 -30.47 -2.44
C GLU A 108 -15.11 -31.53 -2.51
N ALA A 109 -15.52 -32.80 -2.47
CA ALA A 109 -14.64 -33.94 -2.68
C ALA A 109 -15.42 -35.12 -3.31
N PRO A 110 -14.78 -36.02 -4.06
CA PRO A 110 -15.40 -37.25 -4.54
C PRO A 110 -15.89 -38.15 -3.40
N THR A 111 -15.20 -38.12 -2.26
CA THR A 111 -15.52 -38.88 -1.06
C THR A 111 -15.26 -38.02 0.17
N TYR A 112 -16.20 -38.02 1.12
CA TYR A 112 -16.12 -37.23 2.34
C TYR A 112 -15.66 -38.09 3.51
N VAL A 113 -14.58 -37.68 4.15
CA VAL A 113 -13.98 -38.38 5.30
C VAL A 113 -13.58 -37.32 6.30
N LYS A 114 -14.01 -37.48 7.55
CA LYS A 114 -13.64 -36.58 8.63
C LYS A 114 -12.13 -36.59 8.85
N GLN A 115 -11.51 -35.43 8.71
CA GLN A 115 -10.08 -35.23 8.95
C GLN A 115 -9.82 -34.92 10.42
N ALA A 116 -8.64 -35.34 10.93
CA ALA A 116 -8.23 -35.05 12.30
C ALA A 116 -8.01 -33.54 12.52
N SER A 117 -7.37 -32.88 11.56
CA SER A 117 -7.25 -31.42 11.49
C SER A 117 -8.36 -30.82 10.62
N PRO A 118 -8.81 -29.59 10.87
CA PRO A 118 -9.76 -28.91 9.98
C PRO A 118 -9.22 -28.83 8.54
N VAL A 119 -10.10 -29.13 7.59
CA VAL A 119 -9.85 -28.87 6.16
C VAL A 119 -9.71 -27.37 5.92
N PHE A 120 -10.52 -26.57 6.63
CA PHE A 120 -10.31 -25.14 6.74
C PHE A 120 -10.91 -24.58 8.05
N GLU A 121 -10.35 -23.48 8.51
CA GLU A 121 -10.88 -22.65 9.61
C GLU A 121 -10.83 -21.18 9.19
N ILE A 122 -12.00 -20.55 9.09
CA ILE A 122 -12.15 -19.11 8.89
C ILE A 122 -12.42 -18.48 10.25
N ASP A 123 -11.70 -17.40 10.54
CA ASP A 123 -11.76 -16.62 11.79
C ASP A 123 -12.22 -15.15 11.57
N GLU A 124 -12.14 -14.63 10.34
CA GLU A 124 -12.50 -13.25 10.02
C GLU A 124 -12.86 -13.08 8.53
N VAL A 125 -13.72 -12.11 8.21
CA VAL A 125 -13.88 -11.60 6.84
C VAL A 125 -13.75 -10.08 6.81
N ALA A 126 -12.93 -9.57 5.89
CA ALA A 126 -12.89 -8.14 5.58
C ALA A 126 -13.96 -7.82 4.52
N PHE A 127 -14.87 -6.90 4.85
CA PHE A 127 -15.89 -6.41 3.93
C PHE A 127 -15.61 -4.98 3.50
N GLY A 128 -15.49 -4.74 2.20
CA GLY A 128 -15.25 -3.41 1.63
C GLY A 128 -16.30 -2.39 2.03
N LYS A 129 -15.90 -1.15 2.34
CA LYS A 129 -16.78 0.00 2.53
C LYS A 129 -16.49 1.06 1.46
N PRO A 130 -17.47 1.91 1.10
CA PRO A 130 -17.21 3.06 0.24
C PRO A 130 -16.07 3.92 0.83
N PRO A 131 -15.14 4.44 0.00
CA PRO A 131 -14.00 5.20 0.50
C PRO A 131 -14.47 6.48 1.22
N SER A 132 -13.80 6.83 2.32
CA SER A 132 -13.99 8.10 3.02
C SER A 132 -13.14 9.19 2.35
N PRO A 133 -13.68 10.38 2.04
CA PRO A 133 -12.95 11.45 1.38
C PRO A 133 -12.17 12.28 2.39
N LEU A 134 -11.02 11.82 2.90
CA LEU A 134 -10.14 12.67 3.71
C LEU A 134 -8.64 12.48 3.41
N GLU A 135 -7.96 13.64 3.36
CA GLU A 135 -6.59 13.97 2.88
C GLU A 135 -6.41 13.89 1.36
N ALA A 136 -5.62 14.72 0.65
CA ALA A 136 -5.19 16.11 0.80
C ALA A 136 -5.04 16.72 -0.63
N LEU A 137 -6.18 17.04 -1.25
CA LEU A 137 -6.19 17.75 -2.54
C LEU A 137 -5.60 19.15 -2.34
N CYS A 138 -4.77 19.60 -3.27
CA CYS A 138 -4.17 20.94 -3.29
C CYS A 138 -5.09 21.98 -3.95
N GLY A 139 -6.41 21.75 -3.88
CA GLY A 139 -7.43 22.49 -4.60
C GLY A 139 -8.47 21.54 -5.19
N ALA A 140 -8.97 21.87 -6.39
CA ALA A 140 -9.79 20.94 -7.16
C ALA A 140 -8.91 19.81 -7.71
N ASP A 141 -9.36 18.56 -7.61
CA ASP A 141 -8.60 17.38 -8.07
C ASP A 141 -8.21 17.49 -9.56
N GLN A 142 -6.92 17.74 -9.81
CA GLN A 142 -6.29 17.73 -11.13
C GLN A 142 -5.65 16.37 -11.45
N SER A 143 -5.73 15.38 -10.56
CA SER A 143 -5.26 14.03 -10.86
C SER A 143 -6.11 13.42 -11.98
N GLN A 144 -5.48 12.58 -12.80
CA GLN A 144 -6.13 11.95 -13.94
C GLN A 144 -5.89 10.43 -13.93
N PRO A 145 -6.87 9.62 -14.37
CA PRO A 145 -6.66 8.18 -14.57
C PRO A 145 -5.44 7.91 -15.45
N ALA A 146 -4.71 6.83 -15.17
CA ALA A 146 -3.53 6.44 -15.96
C ALA A 146 -3.81 6.31 -17.46
N ALA A 147 -5.04 5.97 -17.86
CA ALA A 147 -5.46 5.89 -19.26
C ALA A 147 -5.34 7.23 -20.01
N CYS A 148 -5.41 8.38 -19.33
CA CYS A 148 -5.23 9.70 -19.94
C CYS A 148 -3.79 9.93 -20.42
N PHE A 149 -2.81 9.16 -19.92
CA PHE A 149 -1.40 9.25 -20.27
C PHE A 149 -0.93 8.10 -21.17
N ALA A 150 -1.86 7.39 -21.83
CA ALA A 150 -1.53 6.22 -22.66
C ALA A 150 -0.57 6.53 -23.83
N SER A 151 -0.51 7.78 -24.29
CA SER A 151 0.44 8.24 -25.33
C SER A 151 1.83 8.61 -24.77
N ASP A 152 1.96 8.77 -23.45
CA ASP A 152 3.24 9.04 -22.79
C ASP A 152 3.92 7.71 -22.45
N VAL A 153 4.96 7.37 -23.22
CA VAL A 153 5.70 6.11 -23.08
C VAL A 153 6.37 5.98 -21.71
N ALA A 154 6.92 7.07 -21.18
CA ALA A 154 7.63 7.07 -19.90
C ALA A 154 6.65 6.84 -18.75
N LYS A 155 5.55 7.61 -18.71
CA LYS A 155 4.50 7.43 -17.70
C LYS A 155 3.81 6.07 -17.83
N THR A 156 3.57 5.58 -19.04
CA THR A 156 2.98 4.25 -19.26
C THR A 156 3.91 3.14 -18.75
N LYS A 157 5.22 3.25 -18.98
CA LYS A 157 6.23 2.31 -18.45
C LYS A 157 6.26 2.35 -16.93
N SER A 158 6.43 3.53 -16.33
CA SER A 158 6.44 3.71 -14.87
C SER A 158 5.13 3.25 -14.23
N GLY A 159 4.03 3.49 -14.94
CA GLY A 159 2.68 3.00 -14.69
C GLY A 159 2.63 1.53 -14.35
N LYS A 160 3.32 0.67 -15.09
CA LYS A 160 3.24 -0.79 -14.90
C LYS A 160 3.87 -1.27 -13.61
N SER A 161 4.89 -0.56 -13.10
CA SER A 161 5.66 -0.94 -11.92
C SER A 161 5.04 -0.49 -10.59
N VAL A 162 3.98 0.33 -10.63
CA VAL A 162 3.24 0.80 -9.44
C VAL A 162 2.01 -0.06 -9.19
N ALA A 163 1.82 -0.45 -7.94
CA ALA A 163 0.75 -1.34 -7.50
C ALA A 163 -0.04 -0.74 -6.33
N ARG A 164 -1.35 -1.02 -6.30
CA ARG A 164 -2.22 -0.74 -5.15
C ARG A 164 -1.93 -1.78 -4.10
N LEU A 165 -1.60 -1.39 -2.88
CA LEU A 165 -1.48 -2.30 -1.75
C LEU A 165 -2.78 -2.26 -0.96
N ILE A 166 -3.20 -3.40 -0.46
CA ILE A 166 -4.16 -3.47 0.62
C ILE A 166 -3.64 -4.34 1.74
N ILE A 167 -3.41 -3.71 2.88
CA ILE A 167 -2.83 -4.35 4.04
C ILE A 167 -3.96 -4.76 4.98
N GLY A 168 -3.91 -6.02 5.43
CA GLY A 168 -4.90 -6.57 6.36
C GLY A 168 -6.32 -6.63 5.79
N GLY A 169 -6.48 -6.56 4.47
CA GLY A 169 -7.79 -6.46 3.83
C GLY A 169 -8.50 -5.11 3.99
N GLN A 170 -7.88 -4.08 4.58
CA GLN A 170 -8.55 -2.81 4.88
C GLN A 170 -7.79 -1.54 4.50
N ILE A 171 -6.46 -1.52 4.56
CA ILE A 171 -5.69 -0.26 4.44
C ILE A 171 -5.18 -0.12 2.99
N PRO A 172 -5.69 0.81 2.17
CA PRO A 172 -5.14 1.07 0.86
C PRO A 172 -3.85 1.87 1.01
N CYS A 173 -2.81 1.42 0.34
CA CYS A 173 -1.59 2.17 0.12
C CYS A 173 -1.15 2.00 -1.34
N THR A 174 -0.04 2.63 -1.69
CA THR A 174 0.66 2.41 -2.94
C THR A 174 2.03 1.82 -2.65
N GLY A 175 2.47 0.90 -3.51
CA GLY A 175 3.83 0.39 -3.52
C GLY A 175 4.32 0.27 -4.95
N TRP A 176 5.62 0.13 -5.13
CA TRP A 176 6.20 0.09 -6.47
C TRP A 176 7.45 -0.79 -6.53
N LEU A 177 7.62 -1.48 -7.66
CA LEU A 177 8.75 -2.34 -7.91
C LEU A 177 10.02 -1.49 -8.08
N VAL A 178 11.04 -1.79 -7.28
CA VAL A 178 12.34 -1.14 -7.31
C VAL A 178 13.41 -2.15 -7.71
N GLY A 179 14.15 -1.84 -8.77
CA GLY A 179 15.14 -2.78 -9.33
C GLY A 179 14.54 -4.09 -9.86
N SER A 180 15.39 -4.99 -10.33
CA SER A 180 15.00 -6.11 -11.20
C SER A 180 14.60 -7.41 -10.47
N GLU A 181 14.58 -7.41 -9.14
CA GLU A 181 14.52 -8.64 -8.33
C GLU A 181 13.21 -8.83 -7.55
N GLY A 182 12.15 -8.11 -7.92
CA GLY A 182 10.83 -8.20 -7.26
C GLY A 182 10.76 -7.52 -5.89
N HIS A 183 11.68 -6.59 -5.63
CA HIS A 183 11.65 -5.73 -4.45
C HIS A 183 10.61 -4.63 -4.62
N MET A 184 9.92 -4.29 -3.53
CA MET A 184 8.88 -3.27 -3.52
C MET A 184 9.09 -2.31 -2.35
N LEU A 185 9.00 -1.01 -2.64
CA LEU A 185 8.99 0.06 -1.64
C LEU A 185 7.57 0.55 -1.38
N THR A 186 7.29 0.88 -0.11
CA THR A 186 6.09 1.57 0.37
C THR A 186 6.42 2.28 1.70
N ASN A 187 5.44 2.87 2.37
CA ASN A 187 5.66 3.49 3.69
C ASN A 187 5.71 2.48 4.85
N ASN A 188 6.42 2.83 5.92
CA ASN A 188 6.39 2.07 7.17
C ASN A 188 4.97 2.06 7.75
N HIS A 189 4.26 3.20 7.71
CA HIS A 189 2.92 3.25 8.26
C HIS A 189 1.91 2.36 7.50
N CYS A 190 2.23 1.96 6.26
CA CYS A 190 1.47 0.96 5.50
C CYS A 190 1.82 -0.47 5.94
N ILE A 191 3.11 -0.83 5.95
CA ILE A 191 3.61 -2.14 6.37
C ILE A 191 4.60 -1.95 7.52
N LYS A 192 4.07 -1.99 8.76
CA LYS A 192 4.86 -1.72 9.98
C LYS A 192 5.70 -2.91 10.44
N THR A 193 5.27 -4.13 10.11
CA THR A 193 5.82 -5.37 10.66
C THR A 193 5.90 -6.47 9.61
N ALA A 194 6.70 -7.50 9.90
CA ALA A 194 6.76 -8.70 9.07
C ALA A 194 5.42 -9.43 8.99
N ASP A 195 4.60 -9.39 10.04
CA ASP A 195 3.26 -9.99 10.02
C ASP A 195 2.30 -9.22 9.11
N ALA A 196 2.37 -7.89 9.09
CA ALA A 196 1.59 -7.09 8.14
C ALA A 196 1.97 -7.42 6.69
N ALA A 197 3.24 -7.73 6.41
CA ALA A 197 3.71 -8.12 5.08
C ALA A 197 3.13 -9.47 4.60
N LYS A 198 2.68 -10.34 5.52
CA LYS A 198 2.05 -11.63 5.17
C LYS A 198 0.62 -11.48 4.65
N ASP A 199 -0.05 -10.36 4.94
CA ASP A 199 -1.43 -10.07 4.53
C ASP A 199 -1.48 -8.78 3.69
N VAL A 200 -0.71 -8.75 2.60
CA VAL A 200 -0.68 -7.64 1.62
C VAL A 200 -1.23 -8.13 0.31
N GLN A 201 -2.36 -7.56 -0.09
CA GLN A 201 -2.98 -7.87 -1.37
C GLN A 201 -2.76 -6.74 -2.36
N LEU A 202 -2.45 -7.07 -3.62
CA LEU A 202 -2.38 -6.07 -4.67
C LEU A 202 -3.76 -5.90 -5.30
N ALA A 203 -4.29 -4.67 -5.32
CA ALA A 203 -5.71 -4.48 -5.56
C ALA A 203 -6.05 -3.75 -6.88
N CYS A 204 -7.07 -4.27 -7.55
CA CYS A 204 -7.87 -3.85 -8.72
C CYS A 204 -8.09 -5.15 -9.51
N LYS A 205 -9.09 -5.27 -10.39
CA LYS A 205 -9.31 -6.46 -11.25
C LYS A 205 -8.17 -6.74 -12.27
N GLY A 206 -7.02 -6.12 -12.09
CA GLY A 206 -5.78 -6.58 -12.70
C GLY A 206 -5.34 -7.89 -12.05
N GLU A 207 -4.33 -8.50 -12.65
CA GLU A 207 -3.75 -9.74 -12.14
C GLU A 207 -3.16 -9.54 -10.73
N ILE A 208 -3.62 -10.33 -9.77
CA ILE A 208 -3.04 -10.37 -8.42
C ILE A 208 -1.74 -11.16 -8.52
N VAL A 209 -0.62 -10.44 -8.50
CA VAL A 209 0.71 -11.05 -8.68
C VAL A 209 1.28 -11.65 -7.39
N ALA A 210 0.81 -11.19 -6.23
CA ALA A 210 1.22 -11.65 -4.90
C ALA A 210 0.14 -11.33 -3.85
N THR A 211 0.04 -12.16 -2.81
CA THR A 211 -0.83 -11.97 -1.62
C THR A 211 -0.05 -11.88 -0.31
N SER A 212 1.27 -12.06 -0.38
CA SER A 212 2.19 -11.90 0.73
C SER A 212 3.54 -11.42 0.22
N ALA A 213 4.35 -10.91 1.12
CA ALA A 213 5.71 -10.50 0.84
C ALA A 213 6.64 -10.86 1.99
N THR A 214 7.90 -11.11 1.67
CA THR A 214 8.99 -11.24 2.63
C THR A 214 9.43 -9.85 3.08
N PHE A 215 9.34 -9.58 4.37
CA PHE A 215 9.78 -8.30 4.96
C PHE A 215 11.31 -8.25 5.02
N LEU A 216 11.92 -7.18 4.48
CA LEU A 216 13.38 -7.05 4.42
C LEU A 216 13.92 -5.93 5.31
N ALA A 217 13.32 -4.74 5.23
CA ALA A 217 13.78 -3.59 6.00
C ALA A 217 12.64 -2.60 6.24
N THR A 218 12.75 -1.84 7.32
CA THR A 218 11.85 -0.71 7.59
C THR A 218 12.56 0.37 8.39
N SER A 219 12.07 1.60 8.28
CA SER A 219 12.48 2.70 9.14
C SER A 219 11.27 3.55 9.52
N PRO A 220 10.83 3.54 10.79
CA PRO A 220 9.75 4.42 11.25
C PRO A 220 10.10 5.91 11.16
N SER A 221 11.36 6.30 11.34
CA SER A 221 11.83 7.69 11.28
C SER A 221 12.06 8.22 9.86
N SER A 222 12.02 7.33 8.87
CA SER A 222 12.08 7.66 7.43
C SER A 222 10.93 7.04 6.68
N ASP A 223 9.85 6.72 7.40
CA ASP A 223 8.59 6.16 6.97
C ASP A 223 8.64 5.31 5.68
N PHE A 224 9.52 4.32 5.63
CA PHE A 224 9.60 3.39 4.50
C PHE A 224 9.67 1.95 4.97
N THR A 225 9.17 1.05 4.12
CA THR A 225 9.35 -0.40 4.23
C THR A 225 9.75 -0.95 2.87
N LEU A 226 10.74 -1.83 2.88
CA LEU A 226 11.17 -2.65 1.76
C LEU A 226 10.70 -4.09 1.99
N VAL A 227 9.98 -4.63 1.02
CA VAL A 227 9.58 -6.04 0.98
C VAL A 227 10.02 -6.69 -0.34
N LYS A 228 10.07 -8.02 -0.37
CA LYS A 228 10.20 -8.81 -1.60
C LYS A 228 8.93 -9.61 -1.81
N LEU A 229 8.30 -9.48 -2.98
CA LEU A 229 7.03 -10.14 -3.26
C LEU A 229 7.18 -11.66 -3.29
N ASN A 230 6.26 -12.38 -2.63
CA ASN A 230 6.10 -13.82 -2.79
C ASN A 230 5.14 -14.04 -3.97
N VAL A 231 5.70 -14.09 -5.18
CA VAL A 231 4.96 -14.11 -6.44
C VAL A 231 4.20 -15.43 -6.61
N LYS A 232 2.94 -15.37 -7.07
CA LYS A 232 2.13 -16.57 -7.35
C LYS A 232 2.75 -17.40 -8.48
N ASP A 233 2.55 -18.71 -8.43
CA ASP A 233 3.03 -19.62 -9.47
C ASP A 233 2.54 -19.21 -10.87
N GLY A 234 3.47 -19.19 -11.83
CA GLY A 234 3.19 -18.81 -13.22
C GLY A 234 3.12 -17.31 -13.50
N VAL A 235 3.31 -16.45 -12.49
CA VAL A 235 3.35 -15.00 -12.68
C VAL A 235 4.78 -14.53 -12.99
N ASP A 236 4.96 -13.90 -14.14
CA ASP A 236 6.22 -13.23 -14.52
C ASP A 236 6.13 -11.72 -14.22
N LEU A 237 7.00 -11.22 -13.33
CA LEU A 237 7.05 -9.81 -12.98
C LEU A 237 7.68 -8.92 -14.06
N THR A 238 8.44 -9.48 -15.00
CA THR A 238 9.19 -8.68 -16.00
C THR A 238 8.27 -7.85 -16.89
N LYS A 239 7.03 -8.33 -17.13
CA LYS A 239 6.00 -7.59 -17.88
C LYS A 239 5.60 -6.25 -17.22
N TYR A 240 5.83 -6.11 -15.92
CA TYR A 240 5.58 -4.87 -15.17
C TYR A 240 6.78 -3.94 -15.10
N GLY A 241 7.98 -4.43 -15.44
CA GLY A 241 9.23 -3.69 -15.28
C GLY A 241 9.49 -3.29 -13.82
N TYR A 242 10.31 -2.26 -13.64
CA TYR A 242 10.63 -1.68 -12.35
C TYR A 242 10.97 -0.19 -12.52
N LEU A 243 10.90 0.55 -11.42
CA LEU A 243 11.40 1.92 -11.35
C LEU A 243 12.85 1.93 -10.87
N GLN A 244 13.56 2.96 -11.30
CA GLN A 244 14.91 3.28 -10.83
C GLN A 244 14.90 4.58 -10.04
N VAL A 245 15.91 4.76 -9.19
CA VAL A 245 16.06 5.93 -8.31
C VAL A 245 17.25 6.79 -8.71
N ARG A 246 17.17 8.08 -8.39
CA ARG A 246 18.32 9.01 -8.41
C ARG A 246 18.82 9.25 -6.98
N LEU A 247 20.05 8.84 -6.69
CA LEU A 247 20.64 8.98 -5.34
C LEU A 247 21.00 10.42 -4.94
N ASP A 248 20.93 11.38 -5.85
CA ASP A 248 21.04 12.80 -5.49
C ASP A 248 19.78 13.30 -4.75
N GLY A 249 18.70 12.51 -4.70
CA GLY A 249 17.44 12.89 -4.06
C GLY A 249 16.66 13.96 -4.86
N PRO A 250 15.66 14.61 -4.26
CA PRO A 250 14.87 15.66 -4.88
C PRO A 250 15.62 17.00 -4.93
N LYS A 251 15.46 17.75 -6.03
CA LYS A 251 16.08 19.06 -6.29
C LYS A 251 15.02 20.16 -6.22
N LEU A 252 15.36 21.29 -5.61
CA LEU A 252 14.45 22.44 -5.51
C LEU A 252 14.00 22.90 -6.91
N ASN A 253 12.72 23.20 -7.07
CA ASN A 253 12.06 23.61 -8.31
C ASN A 253 12.04 22.58 -9.44
N GLU A 254 12.56 21.36 -9.27
CA GLU A 254 12.45 20.36 -10.33
C GLU A 254 10.99 19.94 -10.53
N THR A 255 10.62 19.68 -11.79
CA THR A 255 9.28 19.21 -12.11
C THR A 255 9.13 17.74 -11.73
N ILE A 256 8.01 17.41 -11.11
CA ILE A 256 7.73 16.07 -10.61
C ILE A 256 6.31 15.66 -10.98
N HIS A 257 6.07 14.35 -10.97
CA HIS A 257 4.73 13.79 -10.94
C HIS A 257 4.67 12.65 -9.92
N ILE A 258 3.47 12.41 -9.41
CA ILE A 258 3.20 11.30 -8.51
C ILE A 258 2.24 10.33 -9.17
N LEU A 259 2.49 9.05 -8.94
CA LEU A 259 1.69 7.96 -9.47
C LEU A 259 1.22 7.09 -8.32
N GLY A 260 -0.09 6.90 -8.17
CA GLY A 260 -0.62 6.13 -7.05
C GLY A 260 -2.06 5.72 -7.18
N HIS A 261 -2.57 5.20 -6.07
CA HIS A 261 -3.93 4.70 -5.92
C HIS A 261 -4.71 5.53 -4.91
N ALA A 262 -4.87 6.82 -5.21
CA ALA A 262 -5.68 7.77 -4.46
C ALA A 262 -7.08 7.20 -4.13
N ALA A 263 -7.52 7.31 -2.87
CA ALA A 263 -8.76 6.76 -2.34
C ALA A 263 -8.94 5.24 -2.55
N GLY A 264 -7.85 4.52 -2.83
CA GLY A 264 -7.90 3.14 -3.28
C GLY A 264 -8.52 2.98 -4.67
N TRP A 265 -8.56 4.02 -5.51
CA TRP A 265 -9.05 3.94 -6.90
C TRP A 265 -8.09 3.19 -7.84
N PRO A 266 -8.51 2.92 -9.09
CA PRO A 266 -7.56 2.62 -10.15
C PRO A 266 -6.47 3.68 -10.24
N LYS A 267 -5.33 3.29 -10.79
CA LYS A 267 -4.11 4.09 -10.86
C LYS A 267 -4.36 5.47 -11.46
N ARG A 268 -3.88 6.51 -10.78
CA ARG A 268 -3.96 7.92 -11.20
C ARG A 268 -2.60 8.58 -11.14
N PHE A 269 -2.38 9.52 -12.04
CA PHE A 269 -1.25 10.45 -11.98
C PHE A 269 -1.76 11.80 -11.48
N ALA A 270 -0.98 12.45 -10.62
CA ALA A 270 -1.02 13.90 -10.50
C ALA A 270 0.27 14.47 -11.08
N VAL A 271 0.12 15.30 -12.12
CA VAL A 271 1.22 15.87 -12.92
C VAL A 271 1.25 17.39 -12.81
N SER A 272 0.09 18.01 -12.59
CA SER A 272 -0.08 19.46 -12.50
C SER A 272 -0.94 19.82 -11.30
N THR A 273 -0.81 21.07 -10.86
CA THR A 273 -1.74 21.78 -9.99
C THR A 273 -2.58 22.74 -10.84
N LEU A 274 -3.42 23.55 -10.21
CA LEU A 274 -4.12 24.65 -10.89
C LEU A 274 -3.15 25.74 -11.41
N ASP A 275 -1.98 25.88 -10.79
CA ASP A 275 -1.04 26.97 -11.06
C ASP A 275 0.12 26.58 -11.99
N GLY A 276 0.20 25.31 -12.41
CA GLY A 276 1.27 24.83 -13.30
C GLY A 276 1.67 23.37 -13.06
N PRO A 277 2.85 22.93 -13.54
CA PRO A 277 3.36 21.59 -13.26
C PRO A 277 3.63 21.41 -11.76
N GLY A 278 3.54 20.19 -11.26
CA GLY A 278 4.00 19.87 -9.91
C GLY A 278 5.50 20.08 -9.79
N THR A 279 5.94 20.71 -8.70
CA THR A 279 7.35 20.98 -8.43
C THR A 279 7.71 20.73 -6.96
N VAL A 280 9.00 20.46 -6.72
CA VAL A 280 9.57 20.46 -5.37
C VAL A 280 9.69 21.89 -4.86
N THR A 281 9.05 22.19 -3.73
CA THR A 281 9.00 23.53 -3.12
C THR A 281 10.01 23.71 -1.99
N ASN A 282 10.46 22.62 -1.37
CA ASN A 282 11.51 22.62 -0.36
C ASN A 282 12.22 21.26 -0.38
N THR A 283 13.54 21.22 -0.18
CA THR A 283 14.31 19.97 -0.16
C THR A 283 14.64 19.47 1.24
N SER A 284 14.30 20.21 2.30
CA SER A 284 14.62 19.86 3.68
C SER A 284 13.78 20.69 4.66
N PHE A 285 12.70 20.11 5.19
CA PHE A 285 11.90 20.76 6.23
C PHE A 285 11.35 19.77 7.26
N GLN A 286 10.93 20.32 8.41
CA GLN A 286 10.16 19.58 9.41
C GLN A 286 8.69 19.60 8.97
N SER A 287 8.18 18.48 8.49
CA SER A 287 6.75 18.34 8.24
C SER A 287 6.02 17.96 9.53
N ARG A 288 4.69 17.86 9.43
CA ARG A 288 3.86 17.29 10.50
C ARG A 288 4.06 15.78 10.70
N CYS A 289 4.67 15.09 9.73
CA CYS A 289 4.85 13.64 9.73
C CYS A 289 6.26 13.23 10.15
N GLN A 290 7.31 13.82 9.55
CA GLN A 290 8.71 13.50 9.88
C GLN A 290 9.62 14.72 9.78
N ALA A 291 10.81 14.59 10.37
CA ALA A 291 11.90 15.51 10.18
C ALA A 291 12.64 15.25 8.85
N ASP A 292 13.14 16.32 8.25
CA ASP A 292 14.00 16.28 7.06
C ASP A 292 13.33 15.62 5.85
N GLU A 293 12.13 16.10 5.51
CA GLU A 293 11.39 15.71 4.30
C GLU A 293 11.59 16.75 3.19
N PHE A 294 11.24 16.39 1.96
CA PHE A 294 11.07 17.37 0.88
C PHE A 294 9.59 17.69 0.72
N ALA A 295 9.30 18.93 0.33
CA ALA A 295 7.95 19.45 0.13
C ALA A 295 7.62 19.56 -1.36
N TYR A 296 6.35 19.40 -1.70
CA TYR A 296 5.85 19.64 -3.04
C TYR A 296 4.33 19.87 -3.05
N ARG A 297 3.82 20.34 -4.19
CA ARG A 297 2.37 20.51 -4.42
C ARG A 297 1.92 19.72 -5.63
N LEU A 298 1.14 18.67 -5.38
CA LEU A 298 0.46 17.81 -6.35
C LEU A 298 -0.74 17.18 -5.63
N ASP A 299 -1.84 16.93 -6.32
CA ASP A 299 -3.00 16.32 -5.68
C ASP A 299 -2.70 14.91 -5.18
N THR A 300 -2.84 14.73 -3.87
CA THR A 300 -2.73 13.43 -3.21
C THR A 300 -3.97 13.18 -2.39
N GLN A 301 -4.28 11.91 -2.16
CA GLN A 301 -5.32 11.48 -1.25
C GLN A 301 -4.89 10.24 -0.49
N GLY A 302 -5.55 9.90 0.62
CA GLY A 302 -5.22 8.65 1.31
C GLY A 302 -5.28 7.45 0.35
N GLY A 303 -4.33 6.53 0.50
CA GLY A 303 -3.99 5.54 -0.54
C GLY A 303 -2.78 5.92 -1.41
N ASN A 304 -2.39 7.20 -1.47
CA ASN A 304 -1.12 7.60 -2.08
C ASN A 304 0.10 7.34 -1.17
N SER A 305 -0.10 7.01 0.10
CA SER A 305 0.99 6.60 0.98
C SER A 305 1.83 5.52 0.30
N GLY A 306 3.12 5.79 0.12
CA GLY A 306 4.09 4.90 -0.51
C GLY A 306 4.21 5.08 -2.03
N SER A 307 3.47 6.01 -2.63
CA SER A 307 3.59 6.36 -4.04
C SER A 307 4.98 6.92 -4.35
N PRO A 308 5.59 6.52 -5.49
CA PRO A 308 6.81 7.15 -5.96
C PRO A 308 6.54 8.58 -6.42
N VAL A 309 7.41 9.50 -5.99
CA VAL A 309 7.52 10.84 -6.56
C VAL A 309 8.65 10.80 -7.59
N ILE A 310 8.30 11.07 -8.84
CA ILE A 310 9.15 10.83 -10.02
C ILE A 310 9.54 12.18 -10.62
N SER A 311 10.83 12.38 -10.88
CA SER A 311 11.30 13.51 -11.69
C SER A 311 10.70 13.40 -13.10
N THR A 312 9.97 14.42 -13.54
CA THR A 312 9.28 14.39 -14.83
C THR A 312 10.25 14.34 -16.00
N ASP A 313 11.39 15.02 -15.88
CA ASP A 313 12.39 15.12 -16.95
C ASP A 313 13.24 13.85 -17.07
N GLU A 314 13.63 13.27 -15.94
CA GLU A 314 14.54 12.10 -15.90
C GLU A 314 13.79 10.76 -15.86
N ASN A 315 12.49 10.77 -15.53
CA ASN A 315 11.66 9.58 -15.31
C ASN A 315 12.27 8.57 -14.32
N VAL A 316 12.84 9.09 -13.23
CA VAL A 316 13.41 8.34 -12.11
C VAL A 316 12.80 8.81 -10.79
N VAL A 317 12.71 7.93 -9.81
CA VAL A 317 12.15 8.23 -8.50
C VAL A 317 13.15 9.09 -7.72
N VAL A 318 12.65 10.19 -7.16
CA VAL A 318 13.42 11.14 -6.33
C VAL A 318 12.93 11.16 -4.89
N GLY A 319 11.73 10.64 -4.63
CA GLY A 319 11.16 10.56 -3.29
C GLY A 319 10.01 9.59 -3.15
N LEU A 320 9.58 9.39 -1.91
CA LEU A 320 8.48 8.52 -1.52
C LEU A 320 7.43 9.36 -0.78
N HIS A 321 6.23 9.50 -1.35
CA HIS A 321 5.16 10.23 -0.67
C HIS A 321 4.75 9.51 0.61
N ASN A 322 4.56 10.28 1.68
CA ASN A 322 4.11 9.74 2.96
C ASN A 322 3.16 10.67 3.71
N CYS A 323 3.19 11.97 3.44
CA CYS A 323 2.45 12.96 4.20
C CYS A 323 1.67 13.90 3.28
N GLY A 324 0.35 14.00 3.49
CA GLY A 324 -0.43 15.10 2.94
C GLY A 324 -0.19 16.38 3.76
N GLY A 325 -0.32 17.55 3.15
CA GLY A 325 -0.33 18.83 3.85
C GLY A 325 -1.21 19.90 3.18
N CYS A 326 -1.65 19.64 1.94
CA CYS A 326 -2.61 20.48 1.24
C CYS A 326 -4.03 20.47 1.86
N PRO A 327 -4.81 21.57 1.70
CA PRO A 327 -4.45 22.80 1.01
C PRO A 327 -3.65 23.80 1.87
N ASP A 328 -3.62 23.60 3.19
CA ASP A 328 -3.08 24.56 4.17
C ASP A 328 -1.53 24.60 4.20
N GLY A 329 -0.88 23.67 3.53
CA GLY A 329 0.56 23.61 3.34
C GLY A 329 0.95 22.75 2.13
N ASP A 330 2.19 22.29 2.12
CA ASP A 330 2.71 21.41 1.09
C ASP A 330 2.57 19.93 1.49
N ASN A 331 2.39 19.06 0.50
CA ASN A 331 2.61 17.64 0.71
C ASN A 331 4.09 17.39 0.97
N ALA A 332 4.39 16.29 1.65
CA ALA A 332 5.75 15.92 1.97
C ALA A 332 6.08 14.49 1.51
N GLY A 333 7.37 14.24 1.32
CA GLY A 333 7.89 12.94 1.00
C GLY A 333 9.25 12.67 1.65
N ILE A 334 9.55 11.39 1.81
CA ILE A 334 10.86 10.90 2.22
C ILE A 334 11.80 10.98 1.00
N LYS A 335 12.97 11.61 1.19
CA LYS A 335 13.98 11.71 0.13
C LYS A 335 14.54 10.32 -0.20
N ILE A 336 14.59 9.95 -1.48
CA ILE A 336 14.95 8.57 -1.85
C ILE A 336 16.40 8.21 -1.48
N ASN A 337 17.30 9.20 -1.46
CA ASN A 337 18.68 9.02 -1.02
C ASN A 337 18.76 8.60 0.46
N LYS A 338 17.94 9.20 1.34
CA LYS A 338 17.84 8.82 2.76
C LYS A 338 17.43 7.35 2.92
N VAL A 339 16.48 6.88 2.11
CA VAL A 339 16.05 5.47 2.08
C VAL A 339 17.23 4.56 1.70
N PHE A 340 17.94 4.88 0.62
CA PHE A 340 19.04 4.06 0.13
C PHE A 340 20.29 4.10 1.03
N ASP A 341 20.54 5.19 1.73
CA ASP A 341 21.59 5.27 2.75
C ASP A 341 21.31 4.31 3.92
N ILE A 342 20.05 4.23 4.37
CA ILE A 342 19.62 3.29 5.42
C ILE A 342 19.76 1.84 4.93
N LEU A 343 19.29 1.54 3.71
CA LEU A 343 19.41 0.19 3.13
C LEU A 343 20.88 -0.23 2.98
N LYS A 344 21.74 0.69 2.52
CA LYS A 344 23.18 0.45 2.41
C LYS A 344 23.83 0.19 3.77
N ALA A 345 23.47 0.95 4.80
CA ALA A 345 23.95 0.72 6.17
C ALA A 345 23.51 -0.65 6.73
N GLN A 346 22.41 -1.21 6.21
CA GLN A 346 21.92 -2.56 6.52
C GLN A 346 22.50 -3.64 5.59
N ASN A 347 23.45 -3.30 4.71
CA ASN A 347 24.02 -4.20 3.69
C ASN A 347 23.00 -4.75 2.69
N ILE A 348 21.92 -4.02 2.43
CA ILE A 348 20.91 -4.36 1.42
C ILE A 348 21.25 -3.65 0.12
N VAL A 349 21.48 -4.43 -0.93
CA VAL A 349 21.70 -3.93 -2.29
C VAL A 349 20.58 -4.46 -3.17
N ILE A 350 19.91 -3.56 -3.89
CA ILE A 350 18.83 -3.91 -4.82
C ILE A 350 19.40 -3.81 -6.23
N LYS A 351 19.45 -4.93 -6.94
CA LYS A 351 20.00 -4.97 -8.30
C LYS A 351 19.20 -4.06 -9.24
N ASP A 352 19.91 -3.33 -10.09
CA ASP A 352 19.37 -2.42 -11.12
C ASP A 352 18.50 -1.25 -10.58
N ALA A 353 18.49 -1.02 -9.27
CA ALA A 353 17.64 0.01 -8.66
C ALA A 353 18.13 1.44 -8.89
N ILE A 354 19.44 1.65 -9.09
CA ILE A 354 20.03 2.98 -9.26
C ILE A 354 20.13 3.27 -10.76
N ALA A 355 19.60 4.41 -11.20
CA ALA A 355 19.69 4.82 -12.61
C ALA A 355 21.16 5.06 -13.00
N SER A 356 21.57 4.55 -14.16
CA SER A 356 22.96 4.57 -14.63
C SER A 356 23.40 5.92 -15.23
N THR A 357 22.58 6.95 -15.14
CA THR A 357 22.84 8.27 -15.75
C THR A 357 22.67 9.39 -14.73
N LYS A 358 23.77 10.00 -14.29
CA LYS A 358 23.73 11.42 -13.94
C LYS A 358 23.36 12.18 -15.22
N PRO A 359 22.41 13.14 -15.20
CA PRO A 359 22.35 14.13 -16.27
C PRO A 359 23.75 14.74 -16.41
N ALA A 360 24.22 14.89 -17.64
CA ALA A 360 25.46 15.62 -17.90
C ALA A 360 25.34 17.00 -17.23
N CYS A 361 26.27 17.30 -16.33
CA CYS A 361 26.38 18.60 -15.67
C CYS A 361 26.60 19.71 -16.69
#